data_AF-A0A5C4K6H2-F1
#
_entry.id   AF-A0A5C4K6H2-F1
#
_cell.length_a   1.000
_cell.length_b   1.000
_cell.length_c   1.000
_cell.angle_alpha   90.00
_cell.angle_beta   90.00
_cell.angle_gamma   90.00
#
_symmetry.space_group_name_H-M   'P 1'
#
loop_
_entity.id
_entity.type
_entity.pdbx_description
1 polymer ?
#
loop_
_entity_poly.entity_id
_entity_poly.type
_entity_poly.pdbx_seq_one_letter_code
_entity_poly.pdbx_strand_id
1 'polypeptide(L)'
;MGLATVRSIGFSQALRSAQDEEDFEQELVDQFALAQVGAGVTDQFVRTERSVIFEFARFLGRYLWTASPSDGDRFLAYLRHERGQARSTREGKAGTLARFYDFVIGRYQGDIHALTGYVVIQPIDEFNRPSSSASVAARVPPSDSEVELLFTRWRDGLPEARKYLPAARDYLAASLWRRAGLRINETLMLDIKDWRPDLGQNGKIHVRFGKGSRGRGAKPRLVPAINSVDVLLQWWLTDVRHQFGDDYLNPDAPLFPSERRDRHTGGCARVGDDALRAGLAGAVERWLPAWRGRLSPHGLRHYCASSLYARGLDLKAVQELLGHEWLSTTTRYIHVHSDHIDHAWAVANERVAARLTGE
;
A
#
# COMPACT_ATOMS: atom_id res chain seq x y z
N MET A 1 -2.33 -26.71 18.13
CA MET A 1 -1.77 -25.86 17.06
C MET A 1 -2.00 -24.42 17.46
N GLY A 2 -0.98 -23.77 18.02
CA GLY A 2 -1.09 -22.39 18.52
C GLY A 2 -1.17 -21.42 17.34
N LEU A 3 -2.25 -20.64 17.29
CA LEU A 3 -2.35 -19.48 16.41
C LEU A 3 -1.20 -18.54 16.78
N ALA A 4 -0.23 -18.39 15.87
CA ALA A 4 0.84 -17.43 16.04
C ALA A 4 0.21 -16.04 16.17
N THR A 5 0.26 -15.48 17.38
CA THR A 5 -0.23 -14.14 17.67
C THR A 5 0.72 -13.17 16.97
N VAL A 6 0.32 -12.69 15.79
CA VAL A 6 1.01 -11.60 15.10
C VAL A 6 0.80 -10.35 15.93
N ARG A 7 1.78 -10.01 16.77
CA ARG A 7 1.76 -8.73 17.50
C ARG A 7 1.95 -7.60 16.49
N SER A 8 0.85 -6.92 16.15
CA SER A 8 0.90 -5.62 15.48
C SER A 8 1.46 -4.59 16.47
N ILE A 9 2.57 -3.95 16.11
CA ILE A 9 3.31 -3.00 16.94
C ILE A 9 2.52 -1.69 17.19
N GLY A 10 1.27 -1.60 16.71
CA GLY A 10 0.36 -0.46 16.95
C GLY A 10 -0.61 -0.59 18.14
N PHE A 11 -0.87 -1.80 18.66
CA PHE A 11 -1.97 -2.03 19.64
C PHE A 11 -1.51 -2.09 21.10
N SER A 12 -0.41 -1.42 21.44
CA SER A 12 0.20 -1.51 22.78
C SER A 12 -0.49 -0.68 23.86
N GLN A 13 -1.57 0.05 23.55
CA GLN A 13 -2.42 0.69 24.54
C GLN A 13 -3.70 -0.12 24.76
N ALA A 14 -3.93 -0.52 26.02
CA ALA A 14 -5.26 -0.96 26.43
C ALA A 14 -6.25 0.19 26.18
N LEU A 15 -7.44 -0.12 25.66
CA LEU A 15 -8.53 0.85 25.50
C LEU A 15 -9.01 1.25 26.90
N ARG A 16 -8.52 2.37 27.41
CA ARG A 16 -8.75 2.84 28.79
C ARG A 16 -9.75 4.00 28.85
N SER A 17 -10.05 4.60 27.70
CA SER A 17 -10.98 5.72 27.57
C SER A 17 -11.87 5.56 26.35
N ALA A 18 -13.00 6.28 26.33
CA ALA A 18 -13.87 6.36 25.14
C ALA A 18 -13.13 6.97 23.94
N GLN A 19 -12.19 7.88 24.17
CA GLN A 19 -11.35 8.43 23.11
C GLN A 19 -10.45 7.35 22.49
N ASP A 20 -9.90 6.45 23.29
CA ASP A 20 -9.05 5.36 22.80
C ASP A 20 -9.86 4.41 21.90
N GLU A 21 -11.12 4.16 22.26
CA GLU A 21 -12.04 3.35 21.46
C GLU A 21 -12.45 4.05 20.15
N GLU A 22 -12.76 5.34 20.19
CA GLU A 22 -13.04 6.14 18.99
C GLU A 22 -11.83 6.17 18.03
N ASP A 23 -10.63 6.39 18.58
CA ASP A 23 -9.38 6.40 17.81
C ASP A 23 -9.11 5.02 17.21
N PHE A 24 -9.36 3.94 17.95
CA PHE A 24 -9.21 2.58 17.46
C PHE A 24 -10.22 2.25 16.35
N GLU A 25 -11.48 2.69 16.47
CA GLU A 25 -12.46 2.53 15.40
C GLU A 25 -12.02 3.29 14.14
N GLN A 26 -11.57 4.53 14.30
CA GLN A 26 -11.09 5.37 13.21
C GLN A 26 -9.89 4.74 12.51
N GLU A 27 -8.97 4.16 13.28
CA GLU A 27 -7.80 3.42 12.79
C GLU A 27 -8.22 2.22 11.92
N LEU A 28 -9.23 1.43 12.33
CA LEU A 28 -9.74 0.31 11.51
C LEU A 28 -10.24 0.79 10.13
N VAL A 29 -10.95 1.92 10.09
CA VAL A 29 -11.46 2.53 8.85
C VAL A 29 -10.32 3.10 7.99
N ASP A 30 -9.29 3.68 8.62
CA ASP A 30 -8.11 4.21 7.94
C ASP A 30 -7.24 3.10 7.36
N GLN A 31 -7.06 2.00 8.09
CA GLN A 31 -6.39 0.80 7.62
C GLN A 31 -7.11 0.17 6.44
N PHE A 32 -8.44 0.16 6.43
CA PHE A 32 -9.21 -0.28 5.28
C PHE A 32 -9.00 0.65 4.07
N ALA A 33 -9.03 1.97 4.29
CA ALA A 33 -8.79 2.95 3.22
C ALA A 33 -7.38 2.82 2.63
N LEU A 34 -6.36 2.66 3.47
CA LEU A 34 -4.99 2.35 3.04
C LEU A 34 -4.94 1.08 2.22
N ALA A 35 -5.72 0.08 2.63
CA ALA A 35 -5.75 -1.16 1.89
C ALA A 35 -6.30 -1.00 0.47
N GLN A 36 -7.30 -0.14 0.30
CA GLN A 36 -7.84 0.20 -1.02
C GLN A 36 -6.87 1.06 -1.85
N VAL A 37 -6.20 2.03 -1.22
CA VAL A 37 -5.18 2.89 -1.86
C VAL A 37 -4.01 2.06 -2.36
N GLY A 38 -3.49 1.16 -1.51
CA GLY A 38 -2.51 0.15 -1.87
C GLY A 38 -3.00 -0.73 -3.02
N ALA A 39 -4.31 -1.04 -3.02
CA ALA A 39 -4.99 -1.77 -4.07
C ALA A 39 -5.24 -0.95 -5.37
N GLY A 40 -4.69 0.26 -5.49
CA GLY A 40 -4.74 1.07 -6.72
C GLY A 40 -6.16 1.48 -7.13
N VAL A 41 -7.09 1.39 -6.19
CA VAL A 41 -8.47 1.84 -6.29
C VAL A 41 -8.48 3.37 -6.39
N THR A 42 -9.48 3.94 -7.07
CA THR A 42 -9.57 5.38 -7.24
C THR A 42 -9.97 6.07 -5.94
N ASP A 43 -9.52 7.30 -5.75
CA ASP A 43 -9.77 8.05 -4.51
C ASP A 43 -11.26 8.36 -4.33
N GLN A 44 -11.96 8.55 -5.44
CA GLN A 44 -13.42 8.67 -5.45
C GLN A 44 -14.08 7.42 -4.87
N PHE A 45 -13.58 6.23 -5.21
CA PHE A 45 -14.14 4.98 -4.70
C PHE A 45 -13.80 4.78 -3.22
N VAL A 46 -12.55 5.05 -2.80
CA VAL A 46 -12.15 5.03 -1.38
C VAL A 46 -13.03 5.96 -0.55
N ARG A 47 -13.27 7.19 -1.04
CA ARG A 47 -14.14 8.17 -0.37
C ARG A 47 -15.58 7.66 -0.24
N THR A 48 -16.12 7.10 -1.32
CA THR A 48 -17.47 6.52 -1.30
C THR A 48 -17.54 5.40 -0.27
N GLU A 49 -16.58 4.49 -0.24
CA GLU A 49 -16.61 3.36 0.71
C GLU A 49 -16.51 3.84 2.16
N ARG A 50 -15.58 4.76 2.47
CA ARG A 50 -15.48 5.38 3.81
C ARG A 50 -16.80 6.03 4.23
N SER A 51 -17.43 6.79 3.33
CA SER A 51 -18.71 7.43 3.61
C SER A 51 -19.80 6.43 3.98
N VAL A 52 -19.81 5.25 3.36
CA VAL A 52 -20.76 4.19 3.69
C VAL A 52 -20.48 3.60 5.07
N ILE A 53 -19.21 3.37 5.40
CA ILE A 53 -18.81 2.85 6.72
C ILE A 53 -19.21 3.83 7.83
N PHE A 54 -18.95 5.13 7.66
CA PHE A 54 -19.37 6.14 8.63
C PHE A 54 -20.88 6.30 8.72
N GLU A 55 -21.62 6.16 7.61
CA GLU A 55 -23.07 6.13 7.64
C GLU A 55 -23.60 4.95 8.46
N PHE A 56 -22.98 3.78 8.32
CA PHE A 56 -23.32 2.60 9.10
C PHE A 56 -22.95 2.75 10.58
N ALA A 57 -21.76 3.26 10.91
CA ALA A 57 -21.35 3.53 12.29
C ALA A 57 -22.33 4.49 12.99
N ARG A 58 -22.73 5.58 12.33
CA ARG A 58 -23.75 6.51 12.84
C ARG A 58 -25.11 5.85 13.01
N PHE A 59 -25.50 4.95 12.10
CA PHE A 59 -26.75 4.20 12.22
C PHE A 59 -26.74 3.22 13.41
N LEU A 60 -25.60 2.55 13.65
CA LEU A 60 -25.45 1.65 14.78
C LEU A 60 -25.56 2.38 16.11
N GLY A 61 -24.98 3.59 16.21
CA GLY A 61 -24.89 4.33 17.47
C GLY A 61 -23.97 3.66 18.51
N ARG A 62 -23.13 2.72 18.05
CA ARG A 62 -22.17 1.93 18.82
C ARG A 62 -21.03 1.51 17.89
N TYR A 63 -19.93 1.03 18.46
CA TYR A 63 -18.74 0.70 17.69
C TYR A 63 -18.97 -0.43 16.66
N LEU A 64 -18.31 -0.31 15.51
CA LEU A 64 -18.39 -1.21 14.36
C LEU A 64 -18.08 -2.67 14.73
N TRP A 65 -17.12 -2.92 15.64
CA TRP A 65 -16.80 -4.29 16.07
C TRP A 65 -17.92 -5.00 16.85
N THR A 66 -18.97 -4.27 17.25
CA THR A 66 -20.15 -4.83 17.93
C THR A 66 -21.30 -5.19 16.98
N ALA A 67 -21.16 -4.91 15.69
CA ALA A 67 -22.21 -5.11 14.71
C ALA A 67 -22.55 -6.59 14.52
N SER A 68 -23.84 -6.87 14.30
CA SER A 68 -24.37 -8.21 14.04
C SER A 68 -25.16 -8.29 12.72
N PRO A 69 -25.47 -9.49 12.21
CA PRO A 69 -26.32 -9.66 11.02
C PRO A 69 -27.66 -8.92 11.12
N SER A 70 -28.29 -8.93 12.30
CA SER A 70 -29.52 -8.18 12.53
C SER A 70 -29.36 -6.67 12.37
N ASP A 71 -28.16 -6.13 12.61
CA ASP A 71 -27.89 -4.72 12.36
C ASP A 71 -27.76 -4.42 10.87
N GLY A 72 -27.16 -5.35 10.11
CA GLY A 72 -27.13 -5.30 8.65
C GLY A 72 -28.53 -5.26 8.07
N ASP A 73 -29.43 -6.12 8.54
CA ASP A 73 -30.83 -6.15 8.13
C ASP A 73 -31.55 -4.83 8.44
N ARG A 74 -31.41 -4.35 9.69
CA ARG A 74 -32.00 -3.08 10.11
C ARG A 74 -31.48 -1.91 9.30
N PHE A 75 -30.19 -1.89 8.97
CA PHE A 75 -29.60 -0.84 8.15
C PHE A 75 -30.12 -0.88 6.70
N LEU A 76 -30.18 -2.06 6.08
CA LEU A 76 -30.70 -2.19 4.71
C LEU A 76 -32.20 -1.85 4.63
N ALA A 77 -32.96 -2.17 5.68
CA ALA A 77 -34.36 -1.74 5.84
C ALA A 77 -34.46 -0.22 6.02
N TYR A 78 -33.65 0.39 6.89
CA TYR A 78 -33.55 1.85 7.07
C TYR A 78 -33.27 2.56 5.74
N LEU A 79 -32.29 2.08 4.98
CA LEU A 79 -31.95 2.64 3.68
C LEU A 79 -33.11 2.54 2.67
N ARG A 80 -33.93 1.49 2.78
CA ARG A 80 -35.10 1.27 1.90
C ARG A 80 -36.28 2.15 2.30
N HIS A 81 -36.67 2.11 3.57
CA HIS A 81 -37.94 2.65 4.04
C HIS A 81 -37.83 4.11 4.48
N GLU A 82 -36.75 4.48 5.16
CA GLU A 82 -36.58 5.83 5.70
C GLU A 82 -35.81 6.74 4.73
N ARG A 83 -34.80 6.18 4.05
CA ARG A 83 -33.96 6.95 3.12
C ARG A 83 -34.40 6.86 1.65
N GLY A 84 -35.37 6.00 1.34
CA GLY A 84 -35.89 5.82 -0.02
C GLY A 84 -34.83 5.49 -1.07
N GLN A 85 -33.71 4.85 -0.70
CA GLN A 85 -32.59 4.66 -1.62
C GLN A 85 -32.88 3.57 -2.67
N ALA A 86 -32.45 3.86 -3.90
CA ALA A 86 -32.51 2.92 -5.01
C ALA A 86 -31.86 1.58 -4.65
N ARG A 87 -32.40 0.50 -5.21
CA ARG A 87 -31.90 -0.87 -4.96
C ARG A 87 -30.40 -0.97 -5.22
N SER A 88 -29.91 -0.51 -6.37
CA SER A 88 -28.49 -0.52 -6.73
C SER A 88 -27.59 0.19 -5.71
N THR A 89 -28.03 1.33 -5.16
CA THR A 89 -27.30 2.06 -4.11
C THR A 89 -27.20 1.23 -2.82
N ARG A 90 -28.31 0.62 -2.39
CA ARG A 90 -28.33 -0.25 -1.20
C ARG A 90 -27.43 -1.47 -1.40
N GLU A 91 -27.45 -2.06 -2.59
CA GLU A 91 -26.59 -3.19 -2.91
C GLU A 91 -25.09 -2.82 -2.89
N GLY A 92 -24.75 -1.66 -3.45
CA GLY A 92 -23.38 -1.12 -3.40
C GLY A 92 -22.90 -0.92 -1.95
N LYS A 93 -23.77 -0.36 -1.09
CA LYS A 93 -23.47 -0.15 0.33
C LYS A 93 -23.26 -1.47 1.09
N ALA A 94 -24.14 -2.45 0.88
CA ALA A 94 -23.98 -3.78 1.45
C ALA A 94 -22.64 -4.41 1.01
N GLY A 95 -22.28 -4.28 -0.27
CA GLY A 95 -21.00 -4.75 -0.79
C GLY A 95 -19.79 -4.07 -0.14
N THR A 96 -19.86 -2.76 0.12
CA THR A 96 -18.81 -2.04 0.86
C THR A 96 -18.68 -2.54 2.30
N LEU A 97 -19.80 -2.67 3.02
CA LEU A 97 -19.78 -3.19 4.38
C LEU A 97 -19.23 -4.62 4.43
N ALA A 98 -19.67 -5.50 3.53
CA ALA A 98 -19.14 -6.85 3.43
C ALA A 98 -17.61 -6.85 3.28
N ARG A 99 -17.06 -6.05 2.35
CA ARG A 99 -15.62 -5.91 2.14
C ARG A 99 -14.87 -5.36 3.37
N PHE A 100 -15.45 -4.35 4.03
CA PHE A 100 -14.86 -3.79 5.25
C PHE A 100 -14.80 -4.82 6.36
N TYR A 101 -15.90 -5.53 6.64
CA TYR A 101 -15.93 -6.55 7.68
C TYR A 101 -15.08 -7.78 7.33
N ASP A 102 -15.01 -8.19 6.06
CA ASP A 102 -14.08 -9.24 5.62
C ASP A 102 -12.62 -8.83 5.87
N PHE A 103 -12.29 -7.56 5.64
CA PHE A 103 -10.97 -7.00 5.95
C PHE A 103 -10.69 -6.97 7.45
N VAL A 104 -11.62 -6.46 8.26
CA VAL A 104 -11.46 -6.38 9.72
C VAL A 104 -11.36 -7.77 10.34
N ILE A 105 -12.22 -8.71 9.96
CA ILE A 105 -12.17 -10.10 10.44
C ILE A 105 -10.87 -10.77 10.00
N GLY A 106 -10.46 -10.57 8.75
CA GLY A 106 -9.24 -11.18 8.21
C GLY A 106 -7.95 -10.62 8.82
N ARG A 107 -7.95 -9.36 9.29
CA ARG A 107 -6.72 -8.66 9.70
C ARG A 107 -6.63 -8.30 11.17
N TYR A 108 -7.75 -7.97 11.80
CA TYR A 108 -7.80 -7.34 13.13
C TYR A 108 -8.66 -8.12 14.14
N GLN A 109 -9.22 -9.28 13.79
CA GLN A 109 -10.03 -10.07 14.74
C GLN A 109 -9.29 -10.38 16.04
N GLY A 110 -8.02 -10.79 15.95
CA GLY A 110 -7.21 -11.10 17.13
C GLY A 110 -6.97 -9.89 18.02
N ASP A 111 -6.65 -8.75 17.41
CA ASP A 111 -6.39 -7.49 18.11
C ASP A 111 -7.67 -6.94 18.74
N ILE A 112 -8.78 -6.91 18.00
CA ILE A 112 -10.09 -6.48 18.49
C ILE A 112 -10.52 -7.35 19.66
N HIS A 113 -10.41 -8.68 19.55
CA HIS A 113 -10.78 -9.56 20.65
C HIS A 113 -9.89 -9.35 21.89
N ALA A 114 -8.59 -9.17 21.70
CA ALA A 114 -7.67 -8.91 22.80
C ALA A 114 -7.93 -7.58 23.51
N LEU A 115 -8.32 -6.54 22.76
CA LEU A 115 -8.54 -5.19 23.30
C LEU A 115 -9.95 -4.96 23.85
N THR A 116 -10.97 -5.56 23.22
CA THR A 116 -12.38 -5.25 23.47
C THR A 116 -13.17 -6.44 24.04
N GLY A 117 -12.64 -7.66 23.91
CA GLY A 117 -13.36 -8.90 24.21
C GLY A 117 -14.39 -9.32 23.14
N TYR A 118 -14.69 -8.47 22.15
CA TYR A 118 -15.65 -8.80 21.09
C TYR A 118 -15.04 -9.71 20.03
N VAL A 119 -15.87 -10.59 19.48
CA VAL A 119 -15.57 -11.32 18.25
C VAL A 119 -16.37 -10.66 17.14
N VAL A 120 -15.66 -10.08 16.18
CA VAL A 120 -16.27 -9.43 15.02
C VAL A 120 -16.93 -10.49 14.16
N ILE A 121 -18.19 -10.25 13.80
CA ILE A 121 -18.96 -11.10 12.89
C ILE A 121 -19.36 -10.31 11.65
N GLN A 122 -19.61 -11.01 10.55
CA GLN A 122 -19.97 -10.40 9.28
C GLN A 122 -21.45 -9.93 9.33
N PRO A 123 -21.75 -8.62 9.30
CA PRO A 123 -23.14 -8.12 9.36
C PRO A 123 -23.88 -8.30 8.04
N ILE A 124 -23.14 -8.44 6.93
CA ILE A 124 -23.69 -8.68 5.60
C ILE A 124 -23.50 -10.17 5.24
N ASP A 125 -24.43 -11.00 5.70
CA ASP A 125 -24.43 -12.46 5.58
C ASP A 125 -25.08 -12.95 4.28
N GLU A 126 -25.18 -14.26 4.08
CA GLU A 126 -25.76 -14.83 2.86
C GLU A 126 -27.25 -14.50 2.63
N PHE A 127 -27.98 -14.11 3.66
CA PHE A 127 -29.41 -13.83 3.59
C PHE A 127 -29.69 -12.39 3.18
N ASN A 128 -28.85 -11.46 3.61
CA ASN A 128 -29.02 -10.03 3.33
C ASN A 128 -28.05 -9.49 2.29
N ARG A 129 -27.02 -10.27 1.91
CA ARG A 129 -26.07 -9.94 0.87
C ARG A 129 -26.73 -9.94 -0.50
N PRO A 130 -26.63 -8.84 -1.27
CA PRO A 130 -27.11 -8.80 -2.64
C PRO A 130 -26.36 -9.79 -3.53
N SER A 131 -27.10 -10.47 -4.40
CA SER A 131 -26.63 -11.51 -5.31
C SER A 131 -25.54 -11.08 -6.31
N SER A 132 -25.28 -9.78 -6.46
CA SER A 132 -24.23 -9.22 -7.33
C SER A 132 -22.89 -8.95 -6.64
N SER A 133 -22.79 -9.16 -5.32
CA SER A 133 -21.56 -8.87 -4.57
C SER A 133 -20.62 -10.09 -4.52
N ALA A 134 -19.72 -10.16 -5.49
CA ALA A 134 -18.61 -11.12 -5.44
C ALA A 134 -17.79 -10.91 -4.16
N SER A 135 -17.59 -11.96 -3.38
CA SER A 135 -16.74 -11.96 -2.20
C SER A 135 -15.31 -11.61 -2.62
N VAL A 136 -14.86 -10.40 -2.31
CA VAL A 136 -13.46 -10.03 -2.46
C VAL A 136 -12.76 -10.50 -1.20
N ALA A 137 -12.24 -11.73 -1.22
CA ALA A 137 -11.38 -12.23 -0.15
C ALA A 137 -10.31 -11.17 0.12
N ALA A 138 -10.33 -10.60 1.32
CA ALA A 138 -9.41 -9.53 1.70
C ALA A 138 -7.97 -10.04 1.53
N ARG A 139 -7.26 -9.49 0.55
CA ARG A 139 -5.89 -9.87 0.25
C ARG A 139 -5.00 -9.17 1.27
N VAL A 140 -4.83 -9.78 2.44
CA VAL A 140 -3.94 -9.30 3.50
C VAL A 140 -2.54 -9.11 2.88
N PRO A 141 -1.86 -7.96 3.07
CA PRO A 141 -0.46 -7.79 2.67
C PRO A 141 0.47 -8.57 3.61
N PRO A 142 1.69 -8.95 3.17
CA PRO A 142 2.67 -9.61 4.04
C PRO A 142 3.02 -8.73 5.24
N SER A 143 3.31 -9.38 6.38
CA SER A 143 3.80 -8.69 7.57
C SER A 143 5.20 -8.11 7.36
N ASP A 144 5.57 -7.10 8.17
CA ASP A 144 6.91 -6.50 8.16
C ASP A 144 8.00 -7.57 8.30
N SER A 145 7.80 -8.56 9.18
CA SER A 145 8.76 -9.65 9.38
C SER A 145 8.95 -10.53 8.14
N GLU A 146 7.87 -10.82 7.41
CA GLU A 146 7.92 -11.62 6.19
C GLU A 146 8.56 -10.84 5.03
N VAL A 147 8.28 -9.54 4.93
CA VAL A 147 8.91 -8.67 3.93
C VAL A 147 10.40 -8.50 4.21
N GLU A 148 10.79 -8.27 5.46
CA GLU A 148 12.20 -8.17 5.81
C GLU A 148 12.94 -9.49 5.61
N LEU A 149 12.33 -10.62 5.94
CA LEU A 149 12.88 -11.94 5.64
C LEU A 149 13.12 -12.12 4.14
N LEU A 150 12.09 -11.89 3.31
CA LEU A 150 12.17 -12.05 1.85
C LEU A 150 13.32 -11.24 1.26
N PHE A 151 13.38 -9.95 1.57
CA PHE A 151 14.35 -9.06 0.94
C PHE A 151 15.76 -9.17 1.52
N THR A 152 15.90 -9.53 2.80
CA THR A 152 17.22 -9.86 3.38
C THR A 152 17.80 -11.07 2.68
N ARG A 153 17.03 -12.17 2.60
CA ARG A 153 17.46 -13.39 1.92
C ARG A 153 17.69 -13.19 0.43
N TRP A 154 16.86 -12.36 -0.23
CA TRP A 154 17.07 -12.02 -1.63
C TRP A 154 18.40 -11.29 -1.83
N ARG A 155 18.66 -10.23 -1.06
CA ARG A 155 19.93 -9.49 -1.13
C ARG A 155 21.12 -10.41 -0.90
N ASP A 156 21.09 -11.21 0.16
CA ASP A 156 22.22 -12.07 0.54
C ASP A 156 22.46 -13.18 -0.51
N GLY A 157 21.42 -13.60 -1.24
CA GLY A 157 21.53 -14.56 -2.34
C GLY A 157 21.90 -13.95 -3.71
N LEU A 158 22.00 -12.62 -3.85
CA LEU A 158 22.35 -11.98 -5.13
C LEU A 158 23.71 -12.43 -5.68
N PRO A 159 24.80 -12.49 -4.88
CA PRO A 159 26.12 -12.91 -5.39
C PRO A 159 26.14 -14.34 -5.96
N GLU A 160 25.24 -15.20 -5.49
CA GLU A 160 25.11 -16.60 -5.92
C GLU A 160 24.14 -16.77 -7.11
N ALA A 161 23.51 -15.69 -7.58
CA ALA A 161 22.55 -15.77 -8.66
C ALA A 161 23.24 -16.16 -9.98
N ARG A 162 22.73 -17.19 -10.64
CA ARG A 162 23.20 -17.64 -11.97
C ARG A 162 23.39 -16.49 -12.97
N LYS A 163 22.50 -15.49 -12.90
CA LYS A 163 22.59 -14.24 -13.65
C LYS A 163 22.47 -13.07 -12.67
N TYR A 164 23.62 -12.57 -12.19
CA TYR A 164 23.68 -11.49 -11.22
C TYR A 164 22.92 -10.23 -11.68
N LEU A 165 23.16 -9.77 -12.91
CA LEU A 165 22.62 -8.50 -13.42
C LEU A 165 21.07 -8.46 -13.41
N PRO A 166 20.33 -9.40 -14.03
CA PRO A 166 18.88 -9.48 -13.89
C PRO A 166 18.41 -9.61 -12.44
N ALA A 167 19.08 -10.42 -11.62
CA ALA A 167 18.67 -10.62 -10.22
C ALA A 167 18.77 -9.32 -9.41
N ALA A 168 19.86 -8.55 -9.59
CA ALA A 168 20.07 -7.26 -8.95
C ALA A 168 19.05 -6.22 -9.43
N ARG A 169 18.75 -6.19 -10.74
CA ARG A 169 17.71 -5.34 -11.33
C ARG A 169 16.34 -5.61 -10.72
N ASP A 170 15.96 -6.89 -10.66
CA ASP A 170 14.65 -7.32 -10.18
C ASP A 170 14.51 -7.04 -8.67
N TYR A 171 15.58 -7.23 -7.91
CA TYR A 171 15.67 -6.86 -6.48
C TYR A 171 15.47 -5.35 -6.26
N LEU A 172 16.13 -4.51 -7.07
CA LEU A 172 15.96 -3.05 -6.99
C LEU A 172 14.51 -2.67 -7.30
N ALA A 173 13.94 -3.17 -8.41
CA ALA A 173 12.58 -2.86 -8.81
C ALA A 173 11.57 -3.24 -7.70
N ALA A 174 11.69 -4.45 -7.16
CA ALA A 174 10.87 -4.89 -6.05
C ALA A 174 11.07 -4.05 -4.78
N SER A 175 12.30 -3.60 -4.52
CA SER A 175 12.62 -2.72 -3.40
C SER A 175 11.98 -1.34 -3.54
N LEU A 176 11.91 -0.77 -4.75
CA LEU A 176 11.20 0.48 -5.00
C LEU A 176 9.69 0.34 -4.76
N TRP A 177 9.09 -0.80 -5.10
CA TRP A 177 7.66 -1.04 -4.84
C TRP A 177 7.34 -1.09 -3.34
N ARG A 178 8.20 -1.70 -2.52
CA ARG A 178 7.98 -1.79 -1.07
C ARG A 178 8.40 -0.55 -0.27
N ARG A 179 9.33 0.26 -0.78
CA ARG A 179 9.91 1.41 -0.03
C ARG A 179 9.40 2.77 -0.48
N ALA A 180 9.12 2.92 -1.79
CA ALA A 180 8.64 4.15 -2.42
C ALA A 180 7.26 3.97 -3.09
N GLY A 181 6.69 2.76 -3.02
CA GLY A 181 5.33 2.51 -3.50
C GLY A 181 5.16 2.67 -5.02
N LEU A 182 6.23 2.61 -5.83
CA LEU A 182 6.10 2.79 -7.29
C LEU A 182 5.19 1.72 -7.91
N ARG A 183 4.41 2.09 -8.93
CA ARG A 183 3.70 1.11 -9.77
C ARG A 183 4.71 0.42 -10.68
N ILE A 184 4.43 -0.82 -11.08
CA ILE A 184 5.29 -1.54 -12.03
C ILE A 184 5.48 -0.76 -13.33
N ASN A 185 4.41 -0.24 -13.94
CA ASN A 185 4.51 0.56 -15.17
C ASN A 185 5.30 1.86 -14.98
N GLU A 186 5.19 2.51 -13.81
CA GLU A 186 6.00 3.68 -13.49
C GLU A 186 7.48 3.31 -13.41
N THR A 187 7.78 2.18 -12.77
CA THR A 187 9.15 1.65 -12.61
C THR A 187 9.78 1.31 -13.96
N LEU A 188 9.01 0.67 -14.84
CA LEU A 188 9.48 0.31 -16.18
C LEU A 188 9.90 1.55 -16.95
N MET A 189 9.13 2.63 -16.85
CA MET A 189 9.32 3.84 -17.66
C MET A 189 10.36 4.83 -17.11
N LEU A 190 11.08 4.48 -16.05
CA LEU A 190 12.16 5.31 -15.52
C LEU A 190 13.39 5.30 -16.44
N ASP A 191 13.95 6.47 -16.67
CA ASP A 191 15.24 6.68 -17.33
C ASP A 191 16.27 7.14 -16.29
N ILE A 192 17.56 7.12 -16.64
CA ILE A 192 18.64 7.51 -15.72
C ILE A 192 18.43 8.94 -15.19
N LYS A 193 17.98 9.87 -16.05
CA LYS A 193 17.67 11.27 -15.66
C LYS A 193 16.53 11.43 -14.65
N ASP A 194 15.71 10.40 -14.48
CA ASP A 194 14.58 10.47 -13.54
C ASP A 194 15.06 10.32 -12.09
N TRP A 195 16.30 9.87 -11.85
CA TRP A 195 16.94 9.98 -10.55
C TRP A 195 17.49 11.39 -10.34
N ARG A 196 17.01 12.08 -9.31
CA ARG A 196 17.35 13.46 -8.96
C ARG A 196 17.93 13.53 -7.55
N PRO A 197 19.21 13.14 -7.37
CA PRO A 197 19.87 13.20 -6.06
C PRO A 197 20.06 14.65 -5.57
N ASP A 198 19.93 15.62 -6.46
CA ASP A 198 20.01 17.06 -6.19
C ASP A 198 18.75 17.65 -5.53
N LEU A 199 17.66 16.89 -5.44
CA LEU A 199 16.38 17.39 -4.91
C LEU A 199 16.09 16.84 -3.51
N GLY A 200 16.01 17.72 -2.51
CA GLY A 200 15.74 17.34 -1.12
C GLY A 200 16.92 16.62 -0.46
N GLN A 201 16.74 16.20 0.79
CA GLN A 201 17.83 15.61 1.60
C GLN A 201 18.27 14.23 1.08
N ASN A 202 17.32 13.40 0.64
CA ASN A 202 17.58 12.04 0.17
C ASN A 202 17.52 11.91 -1.36
N GLY A 203 17.28 12.98 -2.11
CA GLY A 203 16.98 12.87 -3.54
C GLY A 203 15.52 12.49 -3.84
N LYS A 204 15.11 12.66 -5.10
CA LYS A 204 13.76 12.33 -5.59
C LYS A 204 13.81 11.53 -6.89
N ILE A 205 12.80 10.70 -7.11
CA ILE A 205 12.54 10.02 -8.39
C ILE A 205 11.43 10.78 -9.13
N HIS A 206 11.70 11.22 -10.35
CA HIS A 206 10.72 11.85 -11.21
C HIS A 206 9.90 10.81 -11.98
N VAL A 207 8.73 10.49 -11.46
CA VAL A 207 7.77 9.61 -12.14
C VAL A 207 7.04 10.42 -13.19
N ARG A 208 7.48 10.34 -14.46
CA ARG A 208 6.87 11.05 -15.59
C ARG A 208 5.52 10.48 -16.03
N PHE A 209 5.40 9.16 -15.99
CA PHE A 209 4.26 8.42 -16.56
C PHE A 209 3.31 7.86 -15.48
N GLY A 210 2.93 8.71 -14.52
CA GLY A 210 1.94 8.32 -13.51
C GLY A 210 0.56 8.08 -14.12
N LYS A 211 -0.24 7.19 -13.49
CA LYS A 211 -1.58 6.82 -13.97
C LYS A 211 -2.50 8.05 -14.03
N GLY A 212 -2.88 8.45 -15.24
CA GLY A 212 -3.89 9.48 -15.48
C GLY A 212 -5.30 9.04 -15.07
N SER A 213 -6.18 10.00 -14.78
CA SER A 213 -7.59 9.75 -14.51
C SER A 213 -8.45 10.30 -15.67
N ARG A 214 -9.53 9.59 -16.02
CA ARG A 214 -10.55 10.04 -17.00
C ARG A 214 -10.00 10.45 -18.38
N GLY A 215 -9.05 9.71 -18.92
CA GLY A 215 -8.46 10.00 -20.24
C GLY A 215 -7.54 11.23 -20.28
N ARG A 216 -7.31 11.89 -19.13
CA ARG A 216 -6.22 12.87 -19.02
C ARG A 216 -4.89 12.11 -19.03
N GLY A 217 -3.90 12.67 -19.73
CA GLY A 217 -2.58 12.07 -19.93
C GLY A 217 -1.84 11.74 -18.62
N ALA A 218 -0.60 11.32 -18.77
CA ALA A 218 0.23 10.96 -17.62
C ALA A 218 0.27 12.07 -16.56
N LYS A 219 0.19 11.68 -15.28
CA LYS A 219 0.30 12.60 -14.14
C LYS A 219 1.71 12.50 -13.54
N PRO A 220 2.61 13.45 -13.84
CA PRO A 220 3.96 13.40 -13.28
C PRO A 220 3.95 13.70 -11.78
N ARG A 221 4.89 13.10 -11.04
CA ARG A 221 5.15 13.43 -9.63
C ARG A 221 6.61 13.19 -9.25
N LEU A 222 7.07 13.87 -8.21
CA LEU A 222 8.33 13.56 -7.55
C LEU A 222 8.06 12.64 -6.37
N VAL A 223 8.76 11.51 -6.33
CA VAL A 223 8.69 10.53 -5.25
C VAL A 223 9.97 10.64 -4.44
N PRO A 224 9.93 11.09 -3.17
CA PRO A 224 11.13 11.19 -2.35
C PRO A 224 11.76 9.82 -2.11
N ALA A 225 13.10 9.79 -2.11
CA ALA A 225 13.88 8.57 -1.94
C ALA A 225 14.08 8.19 -0.46
N ILE A 226 12.99 8.26 0.30
CA ILE A 226 12.89 7.83 1.70
C ILE A 226 13.07 6.31 1.86
N ASN A 227 13.23 5.86 3.10
CA ASN A 227 13.40 4.44 3.43
C ASN A 227 14.56 3.80 2.64
N SER A 228 15.73 4.45 2.60
CA SER A 228 16.96 3.94 1.96
C SER A 228 16.88 3.72 0.44
N VAL A 229 15.93 4.37 -0.24
CA VAL A 229 15.82 4.30 -1.70
C VAL A 229 17.00 5.01 -2.37
N ASP A 230 17.50 6.07 -1.76
CA ASP A 230 18.71 6.79 -2.13
C ASP A 230 19.95 5.88 -2.16
N VAL A 231 20.18 5.12 -1.09
CA VAL A 231 21.27 4.16 -0.98
C VAL A 231 21.15 3.05 -2.02
N LEU A 232 19.92 2.56 -2.27
CA LEU A 232 19.67 1.53 -3.27
C LEU A 232 19.92 2.03 -4.69
N LEU A 233 19.50 3.26 -5.02
CA LEU A 233 19.75 3.87 -6.32
C LEU A 233 21.23 4.18 -6.53
N GLN A 234 21.93 4.61 -5.47
CA GLN A 234 23.37 4.82 -5.52
C GLN A 234 24.13 3.51 -5.81
N TRP A 235 23.83 2.44 -5.07
CA TRP A 235 24.37 1.10 -5.33
C TRP A 235 24.08 0.66 -6.77
N TRP A 236 22.84 0.80 -7.21
CA TRP A 236 22.47 0.40 -8.56
C TRP A 236 23.25 1.16 -9.63
N LEU A 237 23.30 2.49 -9.56
CA LEU A 237 23.94 3.32 -10.58
C LEU A 237 25.46 3.20 -10.57
N THR A 238 26.06 3.05 -9.39
CA THR A 238 27.52 2.99 -9.23
C THR A 238 28.06 1.59 -9.53
N ASP A 239 27.42 0.55 -8.98
CA ASP A 239 28.01 -0.77 -8.95
C ASP A 239 27.42 -1.72 -10.00
N VAL A 240 26.18 -1.53 -10.45
CA VAL A 240 25.48 -2.55 -11.25
C VAL A 240 25.09 -2.06 -12.65
N ARG A 241 24.48 -0.88 -12.79
CA ARG A 241 23.83 -0.41 -14.02
C ARG A 241 24.81 -0.30 -15.19
N HIS A 242 26.06 0.12 -14.94
CA HIS A 242 27.09 0.25 -15.97
C HIS A 242 27.47 -1.10 -16.60
N GLN A 243 27.28 -2.22 -15.88
CA GLN A 243 27.62 -3.56 -16.36
C GLN A 243 26.62 -4.10 -17.42
N PHE A 244 25.45 -3.47 -17.60
CA PHE A 244 24.50 -3.85 -18.65
C PHE A 244 24.90 -3.33 -20.04
N GLY A 245 25.61 -2.20 -20.09
CA GLY A 245 26.06 -1.59 -21.33
C GLY A 245 26.48 -0.14 -21.13
N ASP A 246 27.27 0.37 -22.08
CA ASP A 246 27.94 1.67 -22.04
C ASP A 246 26.97 2.87 -22.15
N ASP A 247 25.68 2.62 -22.38
CA ASP A 247 24.64 3.64 -22.41
C ASP A 247 24.28 4.18 -21.03
N TYR A 248 24.91 3.71 -19.96
CA TYR A 248 24.65 4.17 -18.59
C TYR A 248 25.02 5.64 -18.35
N LEU A 249 25.83 6.26 -19.21
CA LEU A 249 26.10 7.69 -19.20
C LEU A 249 25.03 8.51 -19.95
N ASN A 250 24.17 7.86 -20.74
CA ASN A 250 23.10 8.52 -21.45
C ASN A 250 21.91 8.77 -20.49
N PRO A 251 21.52 10.04 -20.24
CA PRO A 251 20.39 10.37 -19.35
C PRO A 251 19.05 9.76 -19.79
N ASP A 252 18.87 9.50 -21.09
CA ASP A 252 17.65 8.91 -21.67
C ASP A 252 17.68 7.37 -21.71
N ALA A 253 18.78 6.74 -21.29
CA ALA A 253 18.83 5.28 -21.22
C ALA A 253 17.88 4.75 -20.13
N PRO A 254 17.30 3.55 -20.30
CA PRO A 254 16.45 2.94 -19.30
C PRO A 254 17.18 2.76 -17.97
N LEU A 255 16.54 3.17 -16.87
CA LEU A 255 17.03 2.89 -15.51
C LEU A 255 17.02 1.38 -15.24
N PHE A 256 16.02 0.68 -15.80
CA PHE A 256 15.85 -0.77 -15.71
C PHE A 256 16.04 -1.42 -17.10
N PRO A 257 17.26 -1.83 -17.45
CA PRO A 257 17.58 -2.42 -18.73
C PRO A 257 17.19 -3.90 -18.82
N SER A 258 16.88 -4.34 -20.03
CA SER A 258 16.80 -5.73 -20.44
C SER A 258 18.20 -6.26 -20.77
N GLU A 259 18.40 -7.57 -20.67
CA GLU A 259 19.61 -8.21 -21.24
C GLU A 259 19.60 -8.14 -22.78
N ARG A 260 18.44 -7.86 -23.39
CA ARG A 260 18.32 -7.67 -24.83
C ARG A 260 18.70 -6.23 -25.20
N ARG A 261 19.50 -6.09 -26.25
CA ARG A 261 19.83 -4.78 -26.83
C ARG A 261 18.76 -4.35 -27.83
N ASP A 262 18.56 -3.04 -27.91
CA ASP A 262 17.77 -2.43 -28.95
C ASP A 262 18.54 -2.50 -30.29
N ARG A 263 17.88 -3.03 -31.32
CA ARG A 263 18.53 -3.31 -32.61
C ARG A 263 18.84 -2.04 -33.42
N HIS A 264 18.14 -0.94 -33.15
CA HIS A 264 18.27 0.31 -33.91
C HIS A 264 19.28 1.26 -33.27
N THR A 265 19.29 1.31 -31.94
CA THR A 265 20.12 2.23 -31.16
C THR A 265 21.40 1.57 -30.62
N GLY A 266 21.46 0.23 -30.57
CA GLY A 266 22.58 -0.53 -29.99
C GLY A 266 22.65 -0.49 -28.45
N GLY A 267 21.84 0.37 -27.83
CA GLY A 267 21.72 0.53 -26.38
C GLY A 267 20.91 -0.59 -25.71
N CYS A 268 20.80 -0.51 -24.38
CA CYS A 268 19.99 -1.43 -23.61
C CYS A 268 18.50 -1.19 -23.92
N ALA A 269 17.76 -2.25 -24.28
CA ALA A 269 16.31 -2.14 -24.32
C ALA A 269 15.75 -2.02 -22.90
N ARG A 270 14.54 -1.49 -22.74
CA ARG A 270 13.84 -1.46 -21.45
C ARG A 270 13.37 -2.86 -21.06
N VAL A 271 13.43 -3.19 -19.77
CA VAL A 271 12.86 -4.46 -19.26
C VAL A 271 11.33 -4.50 -19.46
N GLY A 272 10.77 -5.69 -19.66
CA GLY A 272 9.31 -5.90 -19.69
C GLY A 272 8.72 -6.20 -18.30
N ASP A 273 7.41 -6.02 -18.14
CA ASP A 273 6.74 -6.24 -16.85
C ASP A 273 6.76 -7.72 -16.43
N ASP A 274 6.59 -8.65 -17.38
CA ASP A 274 6.68 -10.09 -17.15
C ASP A 274 8.03 -10.51 -16.53
N ALA A 275 9.13 -9.89 -16.97
CA ALA A 275 10.46 -10.20 -16.44
C ALA A 275 10.58 -9.79 -14.96
N LEU A 276 10.11 -8.58 -14.61
CA LEU A 276 10.12 -8.13 -13.22
C LEU A 276 9.16 -8.95 -12.33
N ARG A 277 8.00 -9.35 -12.87
CA ARG A 277 7.05 -10.24 -12.17
C ARG A 277 7.66 -11.62 -11.93
N ALA A 278 8.36 -12.18 -12.92
CA ALA A 278 9.04 -13.46 -12.81
C ALA A 278 10.18 -13.40 -11.78
N GLY A 279 10.96 -12.30 -11.76
CA GLY A 279 11.99 -12.07 -10.75
C GLY A 279 11.43 -12.08 -9.33
N LEU A 280 10.34 -11.34 -9.07
CA LEU A 280 9.64 -11.37 -7.79
C LEU A 280 9.09 -12.77 -7.47
N ALA A 281 8.45 -13.43 -8.43
CA ALA A 281 7.89 -14.76 -8.22
C ALA A 281 8.97 -15.79 -7.86
N GLY A 282 10.13 -15.74 -8.51
CA GLY A 282 11.27 -16.61 -8.21
C GLY A 282 11.85 -16.35 -6.82
N ALA A 283 11.92 -15.09 -6.40
CA ALA A 283 12.34 -14.73 -5.04
C ALA A 283 11.35 -15.25 -3.97
N VAL A 284 10.06 -15.05 -4.20
CA VAL A 284 8.99 -15.51 -3.30
C VAL A 284 8.97 -17.03 -3.20
N GLU A 285 9.08 -17.75 -4.33
CA GLU A 285 9.16 -19.21 -4.35
C GLU A 285 10.29 -19.73 -3.46
N ARG A 286 11.45 -19.06 -3.51
CA ARG A 286 12.66 -19.50 -2.83
C ARG A 286 12.68 -19.16 -1.34
N TRP A 287 12.25 -17.95 -0.98
CA TRP A 287 12.48 -17.39 0.37
C TRP A 287 11.20 -17.13 1.16
N LEU A 288 10.04 -17.16 0.51
CA LEU A 288 8.75 -16.94 1.17
C LEU A 288 7.62 -17.80 0.53
N PRO A 289 7.75 -19.14 0.52
CA PRO A 289 6.88 -20.03 -0.26
C PRO A 289 5.39 -19.97 0.14
N ALA A 290 5.08 -19.58 1.38
CA ALA A 290 3.70 -19.35 1.83
C ALA A 290 2.95 -18.27 1.01
N TRP A 291 3.72 -17.38 0.35
CA TRP A 291 3.22 -16.30 -0.49
C TRP A 291 3.31 -16.59 -1.99
N ARG A 292 3.65 -17.83 -2.38
CA ARG A 292 3.70 -18.26 -3.78
C ARG A 292 2.39 -17.96 -4.50
N GLY A 293 2.48 -17.26 -5.63
CA GLY A 293 1.32 -16.85 -6.43
C GLY A 293 0.41 -15.80 -5.76
N ARG A 294 0.70 -15.39 -4.52
CA ARG A 294 -0.11 -14.45 -3.75
C ARG A 294 0.53 -13.06 -3.72
N LEU A 295 1.83 -12.99 -3.46
CA LEU A 295 2.58 -11.73 -3.45
C LEU A 295 2.83 -11.24 -4.87
N SER A 296 2.56 -9.96 -5.09
CA SER A 296 2.65 -9.29 -6.39
C SER A 296 3.22 -7.88 -6.23
N PRO A 297 3.62 -7.18 -7.31
CA PRO A 297 4.08 -5.79 -7.23
C PRO A 297 3.08 -4.89 -6.50
N HIS A 298 1.80 -5.18 -6.70
CA HIS A 298 0.70 -4.51 -6.04
C HIS A 298 0.65 -4.76 -4.53
N GLY A 299 0.88 -6.00 -4.10
CA GLY A 299 0.97 -6.35 -2.68
C GLY A 299 2.13 -5.64 -1.99
N LEU A 300 3.27 -5.46 -2.68
CA LEU A 300 4.42 -4.70 -2.14
C LEU A 300 4.13 -3.19 -2.05
N ARG A 301 3.41 -2.62 -3.03
CA ARG A 301 2.96 -1.22 -2.95
C ARG A 301 1.97 -1.01 -1.80
N HIS A 302 1.08 -1.96 -1.58
CA HIS A 302 0.14 -1.94 -0.45
C HIS A 302 0.86 -2.04 0.90
N TYR A 303 1.82 -2.95 1.00
CA TYR A 303 2.74 -3.00 2.13
C TYR A 303 3.43 -1.65 2.38
N CYS A 304 3.94 -0.98 1.33
CA CYS A 304 4.56 0.33 1.45
C CYS A 304 3.61 1.36 2.09
N ALA A 305 2.36 1.41 1.62
CA ALA A 305 1.34 2.32 2.15
C ALA A 305 1.07 2.06 3.64
N SER A 306 0.84 0.78 3.97
CA SER A 306 0.52 0.34 5.33
C SER A 306 1.69 0.57 6.29
N SER A 307 2.91 0.24 5.87
CA SER A 307 4.13 0.39 6.68
C SER A 307 4.47 1.86 6.94
N LEU A 308 4.33 2.74 5.94
CA LEU A 308 4.54 4.18 6.13
C LEU A 308 3.54 4.79 7.11
N TYR A 309 2.26 4.44 6.96
CA TYR A 309 1.24 4.91 7.88
C TYR A 309 1.47 4.39 9.31
N ALA A 310 1.79 3.10 9.48
CA ALA A 310 2.12 2.51 10.78
C ALA A 310 3.33 3.18 11.45
N ARG A 311 4.26 3.73 10.66
CA ARG A 311 5.41 4.53 11.16
C ARG A 311 5.03 5.96 11.53
N GLY A 312 3.77 6.36 11.38
CA GLY A 312 3.26 7.69 11.75
C GLY A 312 3.21 8.69 10.60
N LEU A 313 3.38 8.24 9.35
CA LEU A 313 3.21 9.11 8.19
C LEU A 313 1.72 9.39 7.97
N ASP A 314 1.37 10.67 7.84
CA ASP A 314 -0.01 11.08 7.63
C ASP A 314 -0.62 10.43 6.37
N LEU A 315 -1.90 10.05 6.43
CA LEU A 315 -2.59 9.34 5.34
C LEU A 315 -2.53 10.13 4.03
N LYS A 316 -2.57 11.46 4.09
CA LYS A 316 -2.46 12.31 2.91
C LYS A 316 -1.05 12.27 2.32
N ALA A 317 -0.01 12.31 3.16
CA ALA A 317 1.37 12.17 2.71
C ALA A 317 1.61 10.79 2.06
N VAL A 318 1.01 9.72 2.61
CA VAL A 318 1.03 8.39 2.00
C VAL A 318 0.32 8.39 0.64
N GLN A 319 -0.86 8.99 0.54
CA GLN A 319 -1.60 9.09 -0.73
C GLN A 319 -0.85 9.88 -1.81
N GLU A 320 -0.24 11.01 -1.42
CA GLU A 320 0.52 11.87 -2.32
C GLU A 320 1.77 11.16 -2.85
N LEU A 321 2.52 10.47 -1.97
CA LEU A 321 3.65 9.61 -2.34
C LEU A 321 3.23 8.58 -3.40
N LEU A 322 2.09 7.95 -3.19
CA LEU A 322 1.53 6.92 -4.06
C LEU A 322 0.91 7.51 -5.35
N GLY A 323 0.75 8.83 -5.46
CA GLY A 323 0.19 9.50 -6.63
C GLY A 323 -1.31 9.30 -6.78
N HIS A 324 -2.04 9.48 -5.68
CA HIS A 324 -3.50 9.49 -5.59
C HIS A 324 -4.05 10.93 -5.61
N GLU A 325 -5.21 11.15 -6.24
CA GLU A 325 -5.88 12.45 -6.40
C GLU A 325 -6.66 12.81 -5.11
N TRP A 326 -6.56 14.07 -4.69
CA TRP A 326 -7.04 14.58 -3.39
C TRP A 326 -8.45 14.13 -2.97
N LEU A 327 -8.55 13.75 -1.69
CA LEU A 327 -9.79 13.69 -0.91
C LEU A 327 -10.16 15.11 -0.44
N SER A 328 -11.10 15.78 -1.13
CA SER A 328 -11.83 16.88 -0.50
C SER A 328 -13.01 16.30 0.27
N THR A 329 -12.94 16.32 1.61
CA THR A 329 -13.82 17.07 2.51
C THR A 329 -13.47 16.71 3.97
N THR A 330 -13.27 17.75 4.80
CA THR A 330 -13.13 17.70 6.27
C THR A 330 -11.85 17.13 6.91
N THR A 331 -10.67 17.57 6.45
CA THR A 331 -9.51 17.70 7.36
C THR A 331 -8.81 19.02 7.08
N ARG A 332 -8.49 19.75 8.17
CA ARG A 332 -8.03 21.13 8.20
C ARG A 332 -6.79 21.31 7.30
N TYR A 333 -6.84 22.34 6.46
CA TYR A 333 -5.86 22.66 5.43
C TYR A 333 -4.48 22.96 6.02
N ILE A 334 -3.44 22.34 5.44
CA ILE A 334 -2.11 22.93 5.33
C ILE A 334 -1.72 22.81 3.85
N HIS A 335 -1.35 23.95 3.26
CA HIS A 335 -0.77 24.02 1.92
C HIS A 335 0.54 23.23 1.92
N VAL A 336 0.64 22.27 1.01
CA VAL A 336 1.73 21.30 0.96
C VAL A 336 2.82 21.87 0.06
N HIS A 337 3.95 22.27 0.64
CA HIS A 337 5.19 22.53 -0.08
C HIS A 337 5.80 21.21 -0.58
N SER A 338 6.64 21.27 -1.62
CA SER A 338 7.29 20.12 -2.28
C SER A 338 8.08 19.16 -1.37
N ASP A 339 8.36 19.56 -0.13
CA ASP A 339 9.14 18.83 0.86
C ASP A 339 8.30 18.34 2.05
N HIS A 340 6.97 18.47 1.97
CA HIS A 340 6.09 18.05 3.06
C HIS A 340 6.13 16.54 3.33
N ILE A 341 6.25 15.69 2.31
CA ILE A 341 6.40 14.24 2.51
C ILE A 341 7.73 13.93 3.21
N ASP A 342 8.81 14.61 2.80
CA ASP A 342 10.13 14.48 3.42
C ASP A 342 10.07 14.89 4.90
N HIS A 343 9.44 16.03 5.19
CA HIS A 343 9.27 16.52 6.56
C HIS A 343 8.36 15.62 7.40
N ALA A 344 7.22 15.19 6.84
CA ALA A 344 6.31 14.25 7.52
C ALA A 344 7.02 12.94 7.85
N TRP A 345 7.89 12.45 6.97
CA TRP A 345 8.68 11.24 7.18
C TRP A 345 9.75 11.44 8.26
N ALA A 346 10.43 12.58 8.27
CA ALA A 346 11.39 12.93 9.33
C ALA A 346 10.71 12.98 10.70
N VAL A 347 9.59 13.70 10.83
CA VAL A 347 8.81 13.82 12.07
C VAL A 347 8.28 12.46 12.53
N ALA A 348 7.80 11.62 11.60
CA ALA A 348 7.34 10.27 11.89
C ALA A 348 8.47 9.42 12.51
N ASN A 349 9.66 9.47 11.93
CA ASN A 349 10.82 8.74 12.44
C ASN A 349 11.31 9.28 13.79
N GLU A 350 11.31 10.60 14.01
CA GLU A 350 11.65 11.20 15.30
C GLU A 350 10.72 10.70 16.40
N ARG A 351 9.40 10.63 16.14
CA ARG A 351 8.41 10.08 17.08
C ARG A 351 8.65 8.61 17.39
N VAL A 352 8.99 7.81 16.39
CA VAL A 352 9.34 6.39 16.58
C VAL A 352 10.61 6.26 17.42
N ALA A 353 11.63 7.09 17.17
CA ALA A 353 12.87 7.10 17.95
C ALA A 353 12.64 7.51 19.41
N ALA A 354 11.84 8.56 19.66
CA ALA A 354 11.45 8.99 21.01
C ALA A 354 10.77 7.84 21.79
N ARG A 355 9.78 7.17 21.16
CA ARG A 355 9.11 6.00 21.76
C ARG A 355 10.04 4.84 22.12
N LEU A 356 11.12 4.64 21.37
CA LEU A 356 12.12 3.59 21.63
C LEU A 356 13.15 3.99 22.70
N THR A 357 13.37 5.30 22.87
CA THR A 357 14.34 5.85 23.84
C THR A 357 13.70 6.20 25.18
N GLY A 358 12.36 6.27 25.25
CA GLY A 358 11.62 6.52 26.49
C GLY A 358 11.52 7.99 26.89
N GLU A 359 11.89 8.90 25.98
CA GLU A 359 11.59 10.34 26.02
C GLU A 359 10.23 10.62 25.36
#